data_AF-A0A2V3JND9-F1
#
_entry.id   AF-A0A2V3JND9-F1
#
_cell.length_a   1.000
_cell.length_b   1.000
_cell.length_c   1.000
_cell.angle_alpha   90.00
_cell.angle_beta   90.00
_cell.angle_gamma   90.00
#
_symmetry.space_group_name_H-M   'P 1'
#
loop_
_entity.id
_entity.type
_entity.pdbx_description
1 polymer ?
#
loop_
_entity_poly.entity_id
_entity_poly.type
_entity_poly.pdbx_seq_one_letter_code
_entity_poly.pdbx_strand_id
1 'polypeptide(L)'
;MEGKTMKTPYILVLTTMMLFGIPALASAATVSVGDPTTNGSIVSVPINVSGAPDIGAMTITLTYNSSVISATNVSKGSVTFDALLVAEDTIIDNPPLGSYENDTISDADNDTVWNHGAIIGNTTDGMVNISMISTDGFRDDGTLTVITFDIVGSGTTPLNLSDVSANETATCDPCTNETVFDPASYPAIPITRVNSSYTSEEYDSADTNQDCVVSMPELMTQIGKWKLQEIGMPELMTSIGRWKLGSGGYC
;
A
#
# COMPACT_ATOMS: atom_id res chain seq x y z
N MET A 1 -56.40 57.59 50.37
CA MET A 1 -55.07 57.22 49.84
C MET A 1 -54.84 55.76 50.17
N GLU A 2 -54.98 54.87 49.21
CA GLU A 2 -54.61 53.45 49.34
C GLU A 2 -53.83 53.04 48.09
N GLY A 3 -52.54 52.77 48.27
CA GLY A 3 -51.64 52.42 47.17
C GLY A 3 -51.74 50.93 46.85
N LYS A 4 -52.43 50.58 45.76
CA LYS A 4 -52.53 49.19 45.29
C LYS A 4 -51.31 48.85 44.43
N THR A 5 -50.35 48.14 45.01
CA THR A 5 -49.11 47.71 44.35
C THR A 5 -49.39 46.67 43.26
N MET A 6 -49.09 47.03 42.00
CA MET A 6 -49.00 46.05 40.91
C MET A 6 -47.79 45.14 41.13
N LYS A 7 -47.99 43.83 40.93
CA LYS A 7 -46.92 42.83 40.87
C LYS A 7 -46.86 42.24 39.45
N THR A 8 -45.77 42.55 38.76
CA THR A 8 -45.25 41.84 37.57
C THR A 8 -43.90 41.26 38.04
N PRO A 9 -43.66 39.95 37.99
CA PRO A 9 -43.22 39.27 36.75
C PRO A 9 -43.85 37.85 36.63
N TYR A 10 -43.51 36.95 35.69
CA TYR A 10 -42.48 36.89 34.62
C TYR A 10 -43.11 36.42 33.30
N ILE A 11 -42.36 36.53 32.20
CA ILE A 11 -42.54 35.70 30.99
C ILE A 11 -41.24 34.90 30.83
N LEU A 12 -41.34 33.57 30.90
CA LEU A 12 -40.21 32.66 30.76
C LEU A 12 -40.05 32.31 29.29
N VAL A 13 -39.25 33.10 28.57
CA VAL A 13 -38.92 32.84 27.16
C VAL A 13 -37.97 31.66 27.08
N LEU A 14 -38.53 30.46 26.92
CA LEU A 14 -37.77 29.24 26.71
C LEU A 14 -37.26 29.21 25.26
N THR A 15 -36.13 29.87 25.00
CA THR A 15 -35.42 29.72 23.72
C THR A 15 -34.89 28.30 23.59
N THR A 16 -35.62 27.47 22.85
CA THR A 16 -35.15 26.18 22.35
C THR A 16 -33.94 26.42 21.44
N MET A 17 -32.76 26.25 22.01
CA MET A 17 -31.50 26.26 21.28
C MET A 17 -31.51 25.06 20.31
N MET A 18 -31.87 25.33 19.06
CA MET A 18 -31.90 24.34 18.00
C MET A 18 -30.46 23.89 17.74
N LEU A 19 -30.10 22.75 18.31
CA LEU A 19 -28.79 22.13 18.14
C LEU A 19 -28.72 21.62 16.69
N PHE A 20 -28.28 22.49 15.78
CA PHE A 20 -27.89 22.07 14.44
C PHE A 20 -26.77 21.05 14.59
N GLY A 21 -27.06 19.80 14.24
CA GLY A 21 -26.04 18.77 14.08
C GLY A 21 -25.08 19.25 12.99
N ILE A 22 -23.94 19.79 13.40
CA ILE A 22 -22.85 20.10 12.49
C ILE A 22 -22.40 18.74 11.96
N PRO A 23 -22.48 18.46 10.64
CA PRO A 23 -21.92 17.23 10.12
C PRO A 23 -20.44 17.23 10.47
N ALA A 24 -19.99 16.19 11.18
CA ALA A 24 -18.57 16.02 11.45
C ALA A 24 -17.84 16.02 10.11
N LEU A 25 -16.86 16.92 9.97
CA LEU A 25 -15.97 16.89 8.83
C LEU A 25 -15.12 15.62 9.01
N ALA A 26 -15.41 14.59 8.21
CA ALA A 26 -14.57 13.39 8.14
C ALA A 26 -13.12 13.85 7.89
N SER A 27 -12.19 13.39 8.72
CA SER A 27 -10.81 13.83 8.64
C SER A 27 -10.21 13.34 7.32
N ALA A 28 -9.65 14.25 6.54
CA ALA A 28 -9.05 13.89 5.27
C ALA A 28 -7.63 13.37 5.49
N ALA A 29 -7.33 12.20 4.92
CA ALA A 29 -5.98 11.64 4.90
C ALA A 29 -5.30 11.89 3.55
N THR A 30 -3.97 11.94 3.55
CA THR A 30 -3.16 11.94 2.32
C THR A 30 -2.48 10.59 2.19
N VAL A 31 -2.67 9.92 1.06
CA VAL A 31 -1.88 8.72 0.69
C VAL A 31 -0.92 9.12 -0.41
N SER A 32 0.34 8.76 -0.25
CA SER A 32 1.44 9.24 -1.08
C SER A 32 2.41 8.13 -1.45
N VAL A 33 2.90 8.16 -2.68
CA VAL A 33 4.08 7.39 -3.06
C VAL A 33 5.31 8.20 -2.61
N GLY A 34 6.07 7.65 -1.67
CA GLY A 34 7.31 8.27 -1.20
C GLY A 34 8.45 8.12 -2.22
N ASP A 35 9.60 8.70 -1.87
CA ASP A 35 10.78 8.67 -2.74
C ASP A 35 11.29 7.23 -2.92
N PRO A 36 11.42 6.72 -4.17
CA PRO A 36 12.01 5.43 -4.43
C PRO A 36 13.47 5.38 -3.97
N THR A 37 13.86 4.26 -3.36
CA THR A 37 15.25 3.99 -2.98
C THR A 37 15.78 2.81 -3.78
N THR A 38 16.98 2.94 -4.34
CA THR A 38 17.61 1.91 -5.20
C THR A 38 18.81 1.28 -4.52
N ASN A 39 18.95 -0.04 -4.62
CA ASN A 39 20.09 -0.81 -4.13
C ASN A 39 20.36 -1.96 -5.11
N GLY A 40 21.45 -1.87 -5.88
CA GLY A 40 21.64 -2.73 -7.06
C GLY A 40 20.50 -2.54 -8.06
N SER A 41 19.92 -3.62 -8.57
CA SER A 41 18.71 -3.54 -9.41
C SER A 41 17.39 -3.60 -8.62
N ILE A 42 17.41 -3.48 -7.29
CA ILE A 42 16.19 -3.50 -6.47
C ILE A 42 15.76 -2.06 -6.15
N VAL A 43 14.49 -1.76 -6.39
CA VAL A 43 13.85 -0.49 -6.05
C VAL A 43 12.80 -0.71 -4.97
N SER A 44 12.96 -0.05 -3.83
CA SER A 44 12.00 -0.04 -2.72
C SER A 44 11.21 1.26 -2.74
N VAL A 45 9.89 1.15 -2.90
CA VAL A 45 8.95 2.28 -2.95
C VAL A 45 8.02 2.24 -1.74
N PRO A 46 8.14 3.16 -0.77
CA PRO A 46 7.21 3.26 0.34
C PRO A 46 5.91 3.94 -0.09
N ILE A 47 4.76 3.38 0.33
CA ILE A 47 3.47 4.05 0.31
C ILE A 47 3.21 4.61 1.70
N ASN A 48 3.12 5.93 1.82
CA ASN A 48 2.96 6.63 3.09
C ASN A 48 1.56 7.20 3.25
N VAL A 49 1.11 7.31 4.50
CA VAL A 49 -0.11 8.01 4.90
C VAL A 49 0.21 9.15 5.85
N SER A 50 -0.58 10.22 5.79
CA SER A 50 -0.61 11.27 6.81
C SER A 50 -2.02 11.82 7.05
N GLY A 51 -2.32 12.21 8.29
CA GLY A 51 -3.63 12.70 8.71
C GLY A 51 -4.70 11.61 8.85
N ALA A 52 -4.29 10.35 9.00
CA ALA A 52 -5.19 9.19 9.17
C ALA A 52 -6.00 9.29 10.49
N PRO A 53 -7.35 9.32 10.45
CA PRO A 53 -8.16 9.47 11.67
C PRO A 53 -8.42 8.18 12.45
N ASP A 54 -8.33 7.02 11.78
CA ASP A 54 -8.38 5.63 12.30
C ASP A 54 -8.77 4.72 11.11
N ILE A 55 -7.81 4.31 10.27
CA ILE A 55 -8.13 3.56 9.03
C ILE A 55 -8.51 2.12 9.37
N GLY A 56 -9.81 1.81 9.33
CA GLY A 56 -10.35 0.46 9.56
C GLY A 56 -10.27 -0.45 8.34
N ALA A 57 -10.38 0.12 7.13
CA ALA A 57 -10.17 -0.59 5.89
C ALA A 57 -9.55 0.33 4.83
N MET A 58 -8.67 -0.20 3.98
CA MET A 58 -8.11 0.53 2.83
C MET A 58 -7.82 -0.40 1.66
N THR A 59 -8.07 0.08 0.44
CA THR A 59 -7.59 -0.52 -0.81
C THR A 59 -6.78 0.50 -1.59
N ILE A 60 -5.64 0.09 -2.14
CA ILE A 60 -4.75 0.89 -2.97
C ILE A 60 -4.42 0.11 -4.24
N THR A 61 -4.56 0.76 -5.40
CA THR A 61 -4.01 0.26 -6.68
C THR A 61 -2.91 1.20 -7.15
N LEU A 62 -1.67 0.71 -7.18
CA LEU A 62 -0.53 1.39 -7.79
C LEU A 62 -0.34 0.88 -9.23
N THR A 63 -0.18 1.79 -10.19
CA THR A 63 0.16 1.46 -11.58
C THR A 63 1.53 1.99 -11.98
N TYR A 64 2.25 1.20 -12.77
CA TYR A 64 3.62 1.45 -13.22
C TYR A 64 3.86 0.92 -14.65
N ASN A 65 4.98 1.27 -15.27
CA ASN A 65 5.41 0.73 -16.56
C ASN A 65 6.26 -0.53 -16.36
N SER A 66 5.71 -1.70 -16.68
CA SER A 66 6.39 -2.99 -16.55
C SER A 66 7.61 -3.19 -17.44
N SER A 67 7.80 -2.34 -18.46
CA SER A 67 9.02 -2.34 -19.27
C SER A 67 10.22 -1.65 -18.61
N VAL A 68 10.07 -1.09 -17.41
CA VAL A 68 11.15 -0.41 -16.66
C VAL A 68 11.43 -1.12 -15.34
N ILE A 69 10.38 -1.40 -14.56
CA ILE A 69 10.47 -2.12 -13.29
C ILE A 69 9.39 -3.20 -13.23
N SER A 70 9.62 -4.27 -12.47
CA SER A 70 8.64 -5.35 -12.23
C SER A 70 8.42 -5.51 -10.73
N ALA A 71 7.19 -5.41 -10.24
CA ALA A 71 6.89 -5.58 -8.82
C ALA A 71 7.10 -7.04 -8.40
N THR A 72 7.82 -7.26 -7.30
CA THR A 72 8.20 -8.60 -6.80
C THR A 72 7.71 -8.88 -5.39
N ASN A 73 7.45 -7.85 -4.57
CA ASN A 73 6.97 -8.04 -3.20
C ASN A 73 6.17 -6.84 -2.67
N VAL A 74 5.31 -7.09 -1.68
CA VAL A 74 4.63 -6.10 -0.85
C VAL A 74 4.93 -6.43 0.60
N SER A 75 5.53 -5.50 1.33
CA SER A 75 5.98 -5.72 2.71
C SER A 75 5.37 -4.69 3.67
N LYS A 76 5.35 -5.02 4.97
CA LYS A 76 4.73 -4.19 6.01
C LYS A 76 5.48 -2.87 6.18
N GLY A 77 4.75 -1.76 6.31
CA GLY A 77 5.31 -0.46 6.67
C GLY A 77 5.41 -0.27 8.19
N SER A 78 5.78 0.94 8.62
CA SER A 78 5.82 1.31 10.04
C SER A 78 4.43 1.34 10.69
N VAL A 79 3.40 1.77 9.94
CA VAL A 79 2.01 1.88 10.41
C VAL A 79 1.33 0.51 10.51
N THR A 80 1.70 -0.44 9.64
CA THR A 80 1.16 -1.80 9.64
C THR A 80 2.14 -2.81 10.23
N PHE A 81 3.10 -2.39 11.05
CA PHE A 81 4.21 -3.25 11.47
C PHE A 81 3.75 -4.50 12.21
N ASP A 82 2.75 -4.38 13.10
CA ASP A 82 2.21 -5.49 13.89
C ASP A 82 1.14 -6.31 13.15
N ALA A 83 0.61 -5.82 12.02
CA ALA A 83 -0.42 -6.52 11.24
C ALA A 83 0.09 -7.84 10.65
N LEU A 84 -0.81 -8.78 10.36
CA LEU A 84 -0.47 -9.98 9.61
C LEU A 84 -0.25 -9.64 8.13
N LEU A 85 0.90 -10.01 7.57
CA LEU A 85 1.10 -10.00 6.11
C LEU A 85 0.61 -11.34 5.55
N VAL A 86 -0.45 -11.30 4.75
CA VAL A 86 -1.00 -12.48 4.10
C VAL A 86 -0.19 -12.79 2.85
N ALA A 87 0.51 -13.92 2.88
CA ALA A 87 1.26 -14.51 1.79
C ALA A 87 0.77 -15.96 1.55
N GLU A 88 1.36 -16.66 0.57
CA GLU A 88 0.92 -18.02 0.17
C GLU A 88 0.94 -19.03 1.34
N ASP A 89 1.92 -18.94 2.24
CA ASP A 89 2.04 -19.82 3.42
C ASP A 89 1.19 -19.39 4.63
N THR A 90 0.46 -18.26 4.57
CA THR A 90 -0.32 -17.73 5.71
C THR A 90 -1.65 -18.46 5.91
N ILE A 91 -2.19 -19.07 4.85
CA ILE A 91 -3.41 -19.87 4.89
C ILE A 91 -3.00 -21.32 4.69
N ILE A 92 -3.15 -22.15 5.72
CA ILE A 92 -2.71 -23.55 5.67
C ILE A 92 -3.80 -24.40 5.01
N ASP A 93 -3.53 -24.79 3.76
CA ASP A 93 -4.22 -25.88 3.08
C ASP A 93 -3.92 -27.22 3.79
N ASN A 94 -4.87 -27.74 4.56
CA ASN A 94 -4.77 -29.10 5.09
C ASN A 94 -6.14 -29.81 5.25
N PRO A 95 -6.82 -30.17 4.15
CA PRO A 95 -7.82 -31.22 4.20
C PRO A 95 -7.12 -32.60 4.17
N PRO A 96 -7.07 -33.36 5.28
CA PRO A 96 -6.86 -34.81 5.16
C PRO A 96 -7.94 -35.39 4.24
N LEU A 97 -7.54 -36.34 3.37
CA LEU A 97 -8.40 -36.91 2.33
C LEU A 97 -9.75 -37.41 2.88
N GLY A 98 -10.79 -36.58 2.75
CA GLY A 98 -12.15 -36.88 3.21
C GLY A 98 -12.88 -35.74 3.94
N SER A 99 -12.20 -34.67 4.38
CA SER A 99 -12.85 -33.51 5.01
C SER A 99 -12.95 -32.32 4.06
N TYR A 100 -14.18 -31.86 3.79
CA TYR A 100 -14.45 -30.59 3.08
C TYR A 100 -14.47 -29.39 4.06
N GLU A 101 -13.67 -29.45 5.12
CA GLU A 101 -13.73 -28.47 6.22
C GLU A 101 -12.49 -27.59 6.25
N ASN A 102 -12.73 -26.33 5.89
CA ASN A 102 -11.97 -25.10 6.12
C ASN A 102 -10.47 -25.10 5.84
N ASP A 103 -10.08 -24.23 4.91
CA ASP A 103 -8.82 -23.50 4.91
C ASP A 103 -8.60 -22.90 6.33
N THR A 104 -7.46 -23.20 6.96
CA THR A 104 -7.19 -22.75 8.35
C THR A 104 -6.02 -21.79 8.42
N ILE A 105 -6.27 -20.62 9.01
CA ILE A 105 -5.25 -19.75 9.58
C ILE A 105 -4.80 -20.32 10.94
N SER A 106 -3.54 -20.13 11.34
CA SER A 106 -3.09 -20.59 12.67
C SER A 106 -3.74 -19.77 13.78
N ASP A 107 -3.89 -20.33 15.00
CA ASP A 107 -4.46 -19.59 16.14
C ASP A 107 -3.68 -18.28 16.40
N ALA A 108 -2.35 -18.29 16.25
CA ALA A 108 -1.49 -17.13 16.46
C ALA A 108 -1.64 -16.06 15.36
N ASP A 109 -1.81 -16.49 14.11
CA ASP A 109 -2.07 -15.57 13.00
C ASP A 109 -3.49 -15.01 13.08
N ASN A 110 -4.48 -15.81 13.48
CA ASN A 110 -5.84 -15.35 13.76
C ASN A 110 -5.85 -14.31 14.89
N ASP A 111 -5.18 -14.57 16.01
CA ASP A 111 -5.02 -13.59 17.10
C ASP A 111 -4.33 -12.30 16.60
N THR A 112 -3.36 -12.41 15.67
CA THR A 112 -2.73 -11.24 15.04
C THR A 112 -3.74 -10.44 14.21
N VAL A 113 -4.57 -11.10 13.39
CA VAL A 113 -5.63 -10.41 12.62
C VAL A 113 -6.62 -9.68 13.53
N TRP A 114 -7.04 -10.30 14.64
CA TRP A 114 -8.01 -9.70 15.56
C TRP A 114 -7.49 -8.49 16.33
N ASN A 115 -6.20 -8.48 16.70
CA ASN A 115 -5.59 -7.43 17.52
C ASN A 115 -4.85 -6.35 16.70
N HIS A 116 -4.38 -6.67 15.49
CA HIS A 116 -3.50 -5.79 14.69
C HIS A 116 -3.90 -5.67 13.22
N GLY A 117 -4.92 -6.42 12.78
CA GLY A 117 -5.39 -6.42 11.41
C GLY A 117 -4.52 -7.23 10.44
N ALA A 118 -4.84 -7.12 9.16
CA ALA A 118 -4.18 -7.82 8.07
C ALA A 118 -3.89 -6.88 6.89
N ILE A 119 -2.79 -7.16 6.19
CA ILE A 119 -2.40 -6.59 4.90
C ILE A 119 -2.22 -7.74 3.91
N ILE A 120 -2.80 -7.61 2.72
CA ILE A 120 -2.52 -8.47 1.56
C ILE A 120 -2.05 -7.60 0.40
N GLY A 121 -1.05 -8.09 -0.34
CA GLY A 121 -0.54 -7.46 -1.54
C GLY A 121 -0.51 -8.46 -2.69
N ASN A 122 -0.99 -8.06 -3.86
CA ASN A 122 -0.91 -8.83 -5.10
C ASN A 122 -0.18 -8.00 -6.16
N THR A 123 0.92 -8.55 -6.68
CA THR A 123 1.72 -7.96 -7.75
C THR A 123 1.38 -8.61 -9.09
N THR A 124 1.03 -7.78 -10.07
CA THR A 124 0.72 -8.18 -11.44
C THR A 124 1.45 -7.27 -12.43
N ASP A 125 1.54 -7.65 -13.70
CA ASP A 125 2.27 -6.87 -14.68
C ASP A 125 1.72 -5.43 -14.80
N GLY A 126 2.55 -4.44 -14.47
CA GLY A 126 2.19 -3.01 -14.48
C GLY A 126 1.27 -2.53 -13.34
N MET A 127 0.89 -3.40 -12.39
CA MET A 127 -0.06 -3.06 -11.32
C MET A 127 0.18 -3.82 -10.01
N VAL A 128 0.15 -3.10 -8.89
CA VAL A 128 0.14 -3.66 -7.53
C VAL A 128 -1.17 -3.30 -6.85
N ASN A 129 -1.90 -4.29 -6.36
CA ASN A 129 -3.09 -4.11 -5.54
C ASN A 129 -2.76 -4.45 -4.08
N ILE A 130 -3.09 -3.55 -3.17
CA ILE A 130 -2.93 -3.72 -1.72
C ILE A 130 -4.30 -3.54 -1.08
N SER A 131 -4.66 -4.44 -0.17
CA SER A 131 -5.84 -4.32 0.67
C SER A 131 -5.45 -4.53 2.14
N MET A 132 -6.06 -3.74 3.01
CA MET A 132 -5.75 -3.66 4.43
C MET A 132 -7.05 -3.62 5.23
N ILE A 133 -7.10 -4.30 6.36
CA ILE A 133 -8.21 -4.26 7.31
C ILE A 133 -7.67 -4.28 8.74
N SER A 134 -8.27 -3.50 9.63
CA SER A 134 -7.99 -3.51 11.06
C SER A 134 -9.26 -3.16 11.84
N THR A 135 -9.54 -3.95 12.87
CA THR A 135 -10.62 -3.75 13.84
C THR A 135 -10.39 -2.49 14.69
N ASP A 136 -9.16 -2.36 15.20
CA ASP A 136 -8.75 -1.24 16.06
C ASP A 136 -8.28 -0.01 15.28
N GLY A 137 -8.01 -0.17 13.98
CA GLY A 137 -7.64 0.87 13.02
C GLY A 137 -6.13 1.08 12.89
N PHE A 138 -5.69 1.38 11.67
CA PHE A 138 -4.34 1.89 11.42
C PHE A 138 -4.29 3.38 11.73
N ARG A 139 -3.46 3.73 12.71
CA ARG A 139 -3.28 5.08 13.26
C ARG A 139 -1.92 5.67 12.87
N ASP A 140 -1.77 6.96 13.14
CA ASP A 140 -0.54 7.75 12.94
C ASP A 140 -0.10 7.97 11.48
N ASP A 141 0.87 8.87 11.32
CA ASP A 141 1.53 9.18 10.06
C ASP A 141 2.74 8.25 9.85
N GLY A 142 2.94 7.73 8.63
CA GLY A 142 4.10 6.89 8.32
C GLY A 142 3.91 6.03 7.08
N THR A 143 4.75 4.99 6.94
CA THR A 143 4.66 4.05 5.82
C THR A 143 3.60 2.99 6.11
N LEU A 144 2.63 2.84 5.21
CA LEU A 144 1.66 1.74 5.22
C LEU A 144 2.28 0.45 4.68
N THR A 145 3.02 0.52 3.59
CA THR A 145 3.67 -0.64 2.96
C THR A 145 4.88 -0.21 2.14
N VAL A 146 5.86 -1.10 1.98
CA VAL A 146 6.96 -0.94 1.02
C VAL A 146 6.80 -1.97 -0.08
N ILE A 147 6.69 -1.50 -1.31
CA ILE A 147 6.61 -2.31 -2.52
C ILE A 147 8.03 -2.45 -3.06
N THR A 148 8.44 -3.69 -3.31
CA THR A 148 9.74 -4.02 -3.90
C THR A 148 9.55 -4.26 -5.40
N PHE A 149 10.46 -3.71 -6.20
CA PHE A 149 10.54 -3.95 -7.64
C PHE A 149 11.95 -4.35 -8.06
N ASP A 150 12.04 -5.18 -9.09
CA ASP A 150 13.27 -5.40 -9.84
C ASP A 150 13.31 -4.44 -11.03
N ILE A 151 14.46 -3.85 -11.34
CA ILE A 151 14.68 -3.11 -12.59
C ILE A 151 14.80 -4.10 -13.74
N VAL A 152 13.95 -3.97 -14.75
CA VAL A 152 13.89 -4.83 -15.94
C VAL A 152 14.11 -4.06 -17.26
N GLY A 153 14.28 -2.74 -17.17
CA GLY A 153 14.57 -1.88 -18.32
C GLY A 153 14.95 -0.46 -17.90
N SER A 154 15.32 0.37 -18.87
CA SER A 154 15.70 1.77 -18.66
C SER A 154 14.58 2.75 -19.03
N GLY A 155 14.65 3.97 -18.49
CA GLY A 155 13.69 5.04 -18.71
C GLY A 155 12.86 5.39 -17.47
N THR A 156 11.87 6.26 -17.64
CA THR A 156 11.00 6.74 -16.55
C THR A 156 9.71 5.95 -16.50
N THR A 157 9.35 5.50 -15.30
CA THR A 157 8.03 4.95 -14.97
C THR A 157 7.31 5.89 -14.01
N PRO A 158 6.05 6.28 -14.29
CA PRO A 158 5.22 6.88 -13.27
C PRO A 158 4.88 5.84 -12.19
N LEU A 159 4.65 6.31 -10.97
CA LEU A 159 4.17 5.52 -9.85
C LEU A 159 2.85 6.15 -9.40
N ASN A 160 1.76 5.71 -10.00
CA ASN A 160 0.45 6.36 -9.88
C ASN A 160 -0.48 5.57 -8.97
N LEU A 161 -1.00 6.22 -7.94
CA LEU A 161 -2.13 5.75 -7.13
C LEU A 161 -3.41 5.87 -7.96
N SER A 162 -3.67 4.89 -8.82
CA SER A 162 -4.79 4.93 -9.78
C SER A 162 -6.14 4.83 -9.08
N ASP A 163 -6.22 4.03 -8.02
CA ASP A 163 -7.33 4.00 -7.08
C ASP A 163 -6.81 3.96 -5.63
N VAL A 164 -7.51 4.66 -4.74
CA VAL A 164 -7.32 4.59 -3.28
C VAL A 164 -8.66 4.87 -2.62
N SER A 165 -9.15 3.91 -1.84
CA SER A 165 -10.34 4.05 -1.00
C SER A 165 -10.02 3.63 0.42
N ALA A 166 -10.58 4.33 1.40
CA ALA A 166 -10.43 3.97 2.81
C ALA A 166 -11.69 4.33 3.60
N ASN A 167 -11.90 3.60 4.68
CA ASN A 167 -12.98 3.78 5.64
C ASN A 167 -12.41 3.84 7.04
N GLU A 168 -13.04 4.62 7.92
CA GLU A 168 -12.71 4.61 9.34
C GLU A 168 -13.07 3.25 9.97
N THR A 169 -12.60 3.00 11.19
CA THR A 169 -13.08 1.87 12.01
C THR A 169 -14.59 1.97 12.28
N ALA A 170 -15.20 0.86 12.68
CA ALA A 170 -16.63 0.84 12.98
C ALA A 170 -16.93 1.78 14.16
N THR A 171 -17.72 2.83 13.92
CA THR A 171 -18.07 3.82 14.96
C THR A 171 -19.25 3.39 15.85
N CYS A 172 -19.68 2.11 15.79
CA CYS A 172 -20.79 1.61 16.59
C CYS A 172 -20.40 1.42 18.08
N ASP A 173 -20.96 2.26 18.95
CA ASP A 173 -21.02 1.97 20.39
C ASP A 173 -22.48 1.78 20.83
N PRO A 174 -22.90 0.57 21.26
CA PRO A 174 -22.17 -0.70 21.22
C PRO A 174 -22.36 -1.43 19.88
N CYS A 175 -21.28 -1.86 19.22
CA CYS A 175 -21.38 -2.83 18.13
C CYS A 175 -21.94 -4.16 18.69
N THR A 176 -23.05 -4.64 18.13
CA THR A 176 -23.44 -6.05 18.25
C THR A 176 -22.93 -6.81 17.02
N ASN A 177 -22.81 -8.14 17.10
CA ASN A 177 -22.32 -8.95 15.97
C ASN A 177 -23.15 -8.79 14.68
N GLU A 178 -24.36 -8.23 14.75
CA GLU A 178 -25.20 -7.92 13.57
C GLU A 178 -24.91 -6.54 12.95
N THR A 179 -24.35 -5.57 13.70
CA THR A 179 -24.08 -4.21 13.19
C THR A 179 -22.66 -4.03 12.63
N VAL A 180 -21.74 -4.96 12.92
CA VAL A 180 -20.34 -4.97 12.44
C VAL A 180 -20.24 -5.08 10.90
N PHE A 181 -21.32 -5.42 10.19
CA PHE A 181 -21.31 -5.55 8.72
C PHE A 181 -22.25 -4.55 8.02
N ASP A 182 -22.79 -3.53 8.70
CA ASP A 182 -23.52 -2.45 8.04
C ASP A 182 -22.53 -1.45 7.40
N PRO A 183 -22.47 -1.31 6.07
CA PRO A 183 -21.57 -0.36 5.41
C PRO A 183 -21.81 1.11 5.81
N ALA A 184 -22.98 1.45 6.35
CA ALA A 184 -23.26 2.79 6.88
C ALA A 184 -22.50 3.08 8.19
N SER A 185 -21.95 2.06 8.88
CA SER A 185 -21.18 2.21 10.12
C SER A 185 -19.69 2.55 9.90
N TYR A 186 -19.25 2.54 8.64
CA TYR A 186 -17.86 2.70 8.21
C TYR A 186 -17.71 3.95 7.33
N PRO A 187 -17.63 5.16 7.92
CA PRO A 187 -17.57 6.39 7.14
C PRO A 187 -16.33 6.41 6.24
N ALA A 188 -16.51 6.86 4.99
CA ALA A 188 -15.42 6.93 4.02
C ALA A 188 -14.48 8.09 4.35
N ILE A 189 -13.18 7.81 4.41
CA ILE A 189 -12.12 8.80 4.64
C ILE A 189 -11.84 9.53 3.32
N PRO A 190 -11.94 10.87 3.24
CA PRO A 190 -11.56 11.61 2.05
C PRO A 190 -10.04 11.50 1.80
N ILE A 191 -9.64 10.87 0.69
CA ILE A 191 -8.22 10.66 0.35
C ILE A 191 -7.71 11.71 -0.65
N THR A 192 -6.66 12.42 -0.26
CA THR A 192 -5.78 13.14 -1.19
C THR A 192 -4.68 12.19 -1.67
N ARG A 193 -4.43 12.11 -2.97
CA ARG A 193 -3.41 11.23 -3.57
C ARG A 193 -2.20 12.02 -4.05
N VAL A 194 -1.00 11.56 -3.71
CA VAL A 194 0.26 12.11 -4.21
C VAL A 194 1.03 10.99 -4.94
N ASN A 195 1.19 11.15 -6.25
CA ASN A 195 1.93 10.22 -7.09
C ASN A 195 3.42 10.58 -7.12
N SER A 196 4.25 9.63 -7.53
CA SER A 196 5.69 9.82 -7.74
C SER A 196 6.11 9.26 -9.11
N SER A 197 7.40 9.22 -9.39
CA SER A 197 7.97 8.58 -10.57
C SER A 197 9.36 8.04 -10.25
N TYR A 198 9.72 6.92 -10.85
CA TYR A 198 11.07 6.39 -10.82
C TYR A 198 11.71 6.49 -12.20
N THR A 199 13.02 6.75 -12.28
CA THR A 199 13.79 6.67 -13.52
C THR A 199 14.95 5.71 -13.33
N SER A 200 14.99 4.66 -14.15
CA SER A 200 16.17 3.81 -14.30
C SER A 200 17.06 4.42 -15.38
N GLU A 201 18.24 4.90 -15.00
CA GLU A 201 19.16 5.53 -15.96
C GLU A 201 19.92 4.48 -16.79
N GLU A 202 20.34 3.35 -16.19
CA GLU A 202 21.33 2.47 -16.82
C GLU A 202 21.11 0.94 -16.59
N TYR A 203 20.04 0.34 -17.15
CA TYR A 203 19.82 -1.13 -17.16
C TYR A 203 20.64 -1.88 -18.24
N ASP A 204 21.13 -3.09 -17.95
CA ASP A 204 21.73 -4.04 -18.91
C ASP A 204 21.40 -5.49 -18.51
N SER A 205 20.70 -6.23 -19.36
CA SER A 205 20.22 -7.59 -19.11
C SER A 205 21.33 -8.66 -19.09
N ALA A 206 22.59 -8.28 -19.32
CA ALA A 206 23.76 -9.11 -19.08
C ALA A 206 24.24 -9.06 -17.62
N ASP A 207 24.02 -7.97 -16.90
CA ASP A 207 24.37 -7.85 -15.48
C ASP A 207 23.37 -8.66 -14.65
N THR A 208 23.73 -9.93 -14.39
CA THR A 208 22.85 -10.91 -13.75
C THR A 208 23.04 -10.96 -12.24
N ASN A 209 24.21 -10.58 -11.74
CA ASN A 209 24.49 -10.46 -10.32
C ASN A 209 24.19 -9.05 -9.76
N GLN A 210 23.88 -8.09 -10.64
CA GLN A 210 23.43 -6.73 -10.34
C GLN A 210 24.50 -5.89 -9.62
N ASP A 211 25.78 -6.15 -9.90
CA ASP A 211 26.92 -5.46 -9.30
C ASP A 211 27.41 -4.23 -10.11
N CYS A 212 26.64 -3.85 -11.14
CA CYS A 212 26.93 -2.79 -12.12
C CYS A 212 28.11 -3.13 -13.06
N VAL A 213 28.68 -4.34 -12.99
CA VAL A 213 29.79 -4.82 -13.81
C VAL A 213 29.34 -5.99 -14.68
N VAL A 214 29.19 -5.76 -16.00
CA VAL A 214 29.03 -6.91 -16.92
C VAL A 214 30.33 -7.72 -16.92
N SER A 215 30.35 -8.85 -16.22
CA SER A 215 31.53 -9.72 -16.15
C SER A 215 31.70 -10.56 -17.43
N MET A 216 32.85 -11.23 -17.59
CA MET A 216 33.06 -12.10 -18.76
C MET A 216 32.08 -13.31 -18.77
N PRO A 217 31.80 -14.02 -17.66
CA PRO A 217 30.76 -15.05 -17.62
C PRO A 217 29.38 -14.53 -18.06
N GLU A 218 29.02 -13.33 -17.63
CA GLU A 218 27.75 -12.66 -17.96
C GLU A 218 27.64 -12.28 -19.42
N LEU A 219 28.68 -11.64 -19.97
CA LEU A 219 28.75 -11.37 -21.39
C LEU A 219 28.66 -12.67 -22.22
N MET A 220 29.26 -13.77 -21.76
CA MET A 220 29.17 -15.06 -22.45
C MET A 220 27.76 -15.67 -22.39
N THR A 221 27.04 -15.51 -21.28
CA THR A 221 25.62 -15.86 -21.15
C THR A 221 24.77 -15.01 -22.10
N GLN A 222 25.01 -13.70 -22.16
CA GLN A 222 24.31 -12.76 -23.05
C GLN A 222 24.55 -13.07 -24.54
N ILE A 223 25.79 -13.42 -24.93
CA ILE A 223 26.10 -13.94 -26.27
C ILE A 223 25.35 -15.25 -26.55
N GLY A 224 25.11 -16.06 -25.52
CA GLY A 224 24.24 -17.25 -25.57
C GLY A 224 22.80 -16.89 -25.94
N LYS A 225 22.15 -16.00 -25.16
CA LYS A 225 20.80 -15.49 -25.42
C LYS A 225 20.65 -14.94 -26.84
N TRP A 226 21.63 -14.15 -27.31
CA TRP A 226 21.63 -13.59 -28.67
C TRP A 226 21.67 -14.68 -29.76
N LYS A 227 22.47 -15.74 -29.58
CA LYS A 227 22.51 -16.89 -30.50
C LYS A 227 21.20 -17.67 -30.53
N LEU A 228 20.47 -17.68 -29.42
CA LEU A 228 19.13 -18.28 -29.29
C LEU A 228 18.01 -17.35 -29.80
N GLN A 229 18.34 -16.12 -30.23
CA GLN A 229 17.39 -15.07 -30.66
C GLN A 229 16.47 -14.57 -29.54
N GLU A 230 16.86 -14.76 -28.28
CA GLU A 230 16.14 -14.26 -27.10
C GLU A 230 16.34 -12.75 -26.90
N ILE A 231 17.46 -12.20 -27.38
CA ILE A 231 17.80 -10.77 -27.31
C ILE A 231 18.25 -10.21 -28.66
N GLY A 232 18.11 -8.89 -28.82
CA GLY A 232 18.52 -8.19 -30.04
C GLY A 232 20.03 -7.95 -30.15
N MET A 233 20.53 -7.77 -31.37
CA MET A 233 21.91 -7.29 -31.60
C MET A 233 22.20 -5.93 -30.91
N PRO A 234 21.27 -4.95 -30.84
CA PRO A 234 21.52 -3.71 -30.09
C PRO A 234 21.79 -3.94 -28.60
N GLU A 235 21.01 -4.83 -27.98
CA GLU A 235 21.12 -5.21 -26.56
C GLU A 235 22.46 -5.87 -26.26
N LEU A 236 22.85 -6.87 -27.06
CA LEU A 236 24.19 -7.48 -26.98
C LEU A 236 25.32 -6.44 -27.14
N MET A 237 25.16 -5.45 -28.02
CA MET A 237 26.18 -4.42 -28.24
C MET A 237 26.30 -3.46 -27.05
N THR A 238 25.22 -3.19 -26.30
CA THR A 238 25.27 -2.49 -25.01
C THR A 238 26.12 -3.27 -24.01
N SER A 239 25.84 -4.57 -23.84
CA SER A 239 26.57 -5.44 -22.90
C SER A 239 28.06 -5.60 -23.24
N ILE A 240 28.39 -5.71 -24.53
CA ILE A 240 29.79 -5.67 -24.99
C ILE A 240 30.44 -4.31 -24.68
N GLY A 241 29.67 -3.23 -24.75
CA GLY A 241 30.10 -1.88 -24.39
C GLY A 241 30.48 -1.78 -22.91
N ARG A 242 29.58 -2.17 -22.00
CA ARG A 242 29.82 -2.13 -20.54
C ARG A 242 30.97 -3.03 -20.12
N TRP A 243 31.01 -4.28 -20.60
CA TRP A 243 32.13 -5.20 -20.34
C TRP A 243 33.49 -4.61 -20.75
N LYS A 244 33.56 -3.89 -21.88
CA LYS A 244 34.79 -3.22 -22.33
C LYS A 244 35.17 -1.99 -21.50
N LEU A 245 34.19 -1.28 -20.95
CA LEU A 245 34.42 -0.11 -20.11
C LEU A 245 34.86 -0.50 -18.69
N GLY A 246 34.60 -1.74 -18.27
CA GLY A 246 34.94 -2.22 -16.93
C GLY A 246 34.21 -1.44 -15.85
N SER A 247 32.90 -1.27 -16.03
CA SER A 247 32.03 -0.42 -15.21
C SER A 247 32.06 -0.83 -13.74
N GLY A 248 32.83 -0.13 -12.92
CA GLY A 248 32.78 -0.18 -11.46
C GLY A 248 32.41 1.18 -10.88
N GLY A 249 31.43 1.84 -11.52
CA GLY A 249 31.14 3.26 -11.33
C GLY A 249 29.72 3.51 -10.84
N TYR A 250 28.73 3.29 -11.72
CA TYR A 250 27.33 3.62 -11.48
C TYR A 250 26.43 2.62 -12.20
N CYS A 251 25.44 2.11 -11.46
CA CYS A 251 24.08 1.97 -11.94
C CYS A 251 23.34 3.29 -11.65
#